data_AF-A0A9X4D2R6-F1
#
_entry.id   AF-A0A9X4D2R6-F1
#
_cell.length_a   1.000
_cell.length_b   1.000
_cell.length_c   1.000
_cell.angle_alpha   90.00
_cell.angle_beta   90.00
_cell.angle_gamma   90.00
#
_symmetry.space_group_name_H-M   'P 1'
#
loop_
_entity.id
_entity.type
_entity.pdbx_description
1 polymer ?
#
loop_
_entity_poly.entity_id
_entity_poly.type
_entity_poly.pdbx_seq_one_letter_code
_entity_poly.pdbx_strand_id
1 'polypeptide(L)'
;MLAFALPYTLHVLAALVWVGGMFFAWLVLRPATVAALEGPARLRLWVEVFRRFFGWVWLAVAILAISGIGMLHMRFSGFETAPKYVQVMIGGGIAMFALFMRIQALLLPELRAAVQAEDWPAGAAVLGRIRRMVGINLLLGLAVVAVASSRLML
;
A
#
# COMPACT_ATOMS: atom_id res chain seq x y z
N MET A 1 26.54 -12.94 -7.88
CA MET A 1 26.14 -11.91 -6.89
C MET A 1 25.20 -10.85 -7.46
N LEU A 2 25.45 -10.28 -8.64
CA LEU A 2 24.60 -9.24 -9.25
C LEU A 2 23.15 -9.68 -9.55
N ALA A 3 22.95 -10.93 -10.00
CA ALA A 3 21.63 -11.44 -10.40
C ALA A 3 20.58 -11.41 -9.28
N PHE A 4 21.00 -11.55 -8.02
CA PHE A 4 20.10 -11.43 -6.85
C PHE A 4 20.00 -9.97 -6.36
N ALA A 5 21.08 -9.20 -6.47
CA ALA A 5 21.15 -7.84 -5.94
C ALA A 5 20.14 -6.90 -6.60
N LEU A 6 19.94 -7.02 -7.92
CA LEU A 6 19.00 -6.16 -8.65
C LEU A 6 17.54 -6.42 -8.25
N PRO A 7 16.99 -7.65 -8.31
CA PRO A 7 15.64 -7.94 -7.83
C PRO A 7 15.44 -7.53 -6.36
N TYR A 8 16.42 -7.79 -5.50
CA TYR A 8 16.34 -7.41 -4.08
C TYR A 8 16.25 -5.90 -3.90
N THR A 9 17.09 -5.13 -4.60
CA THR A 9 17.09 -3.66 -4.54
C THR A 9 15.75 -3.11 -5.02
N LEU A 10 15.25 -3.59 -6.17
CA LEU A 10 13.95 -3.18 -6.71
C LEU A 10 12.80 -3.53 -5.75
N HIS A 11 12.85 -4.71 -5.12
CA HIS A 11 11.86 -5.15 -4.15
C HIS A 11 11.79 -4.19 -2.95
N VAL A 12 12.95 -3.85 -2.37
CA VAL A 12 13.03 -2.93 -1.23
C VAL A 12 12.56 -1.53 -1.61
N LEU A 13 12.95 -1.02 -2.78
CA LEU A 13 12.51 0.30 -3.26
C LEU A 13 10.99 0.34 -3.50
N ALA A 14 10.41 -0.73 -4.07
CA ALA A 14 8.96 -0.82 -4.26
C ALA A 14 8.21 -0.87 -2.92
N ALA A 15 8.72 -1.63 -1.94
CA ALA A 15 8.17 -1.66 -0.59
C ALA A 15 8.25 -0.27 0.08
N LEU A 16 9.37 0.44 -0.08
CA LEU A 16 9.56 1.79 0.43
C LEU A 16 8.55 2.78 -0.17
N VAL A 17 8.35 2.76 -1.49
CA VAL A 17 7.39 3.63 -2.16
C VAL A 17 5.96 3.37 -1.66
N TRP A 18 5.57 2.11 -1.54
CA TRP A 18 4.20 1.78 -1.14
C TRP A 18 3.96 2.02 0.35
N VAL A 19 4.75 1.42 1.24
CA VAL A 19 4.59 1.54 2.70
C VAL A 19 4.92 2.96 3.16
N GLY A 20 6.01 3.55 2.66
CA GLY A 20 6.38 4.93 2.96
C GLY A 20 5.37 5.94 2.43
N GLY A 21 4.80 5.72 1.25
CA GLY A 21 3.71 6.54 0.72
C GLY A 21 2.44 6.49 1.58
N MET A 22 2.07 5.30 2.09
CA MET A 22 0.97 5.17 3.04
C MET A 22 1.27 5.87 4.38
N PHE A 23 2.50 5.74 4.88
CA PHE A 23 2.96 6.45 6.08
C PHE A 23 2.82 7.96 5.90
N PHE A 24 3.35 8.52 4.81
CA PHE A 24 3.26 9.93 4.49
C PHE A 24 1.80 10.39 4.37
N ALA A 25 0.97 9.64 3.63
CA ALA A 25 -0.44 9.97 3.44
C ALA A 25 -1.19 10.04 4.79
N TRP A 26 -0.93 9.10 5.69
CA TRP A 26 -1.66 8.96 6.94
C TRP A 26 -1.16 9.93 8.03
N LEU A 27 0.14 9.99 8.27
CA LEU A 27 0.73 10.77 9.37
C LEU A 27 1.02 12.23 9.01
N VAL A 28 1.30 12.53 7.73
CA VAL A 28 1.78 13.86 7.33
C VAL A 28 0.73 14.60 6.52
N LEU A 29 0.33 14.02 5.38
CA LEU A 29 -0.59 14.69 4.46
C LEU A 29 -1.96 14.91 5.10
N ARG A 30 -2.52 13.90 5.78
CA ARG A 30 -3.83 14.03 6.44
C ARG A 30 -3.90 15.23 7.39
N PRO A 31 -3.09 15.33 8.46
CA PRO A 31 -3.19 16.48 9.36
C PRO A 31 -2.92 17.80 8.64
N ALA A 32 -1.97 17.84 7.69
CA ALA A 32 -1.72 19.03 6.88
C ALA A 32 -2.95 19.48 6.10
N THR A 33 -3.68 18.56 5.45
CA THR A 33 -4.92 18.91 4.73
C THR A 33 -6.07 19.32 5.66
N VAL A 34 -6.09 18.84 6.91
CA VAL A 34 -7.11 19.26 7.89
C VAL A 34 -6.83 20.67 8.39
N ALA A 35 -5.56 21.03 8.58
CA ALA A 35 -5.15 22.36 9.03
C ALA A 35 -5.24 23.42 7.92
N ALA A 36 -4.91 23.05 6.67
CA ALA A 36 -4.75 24.02 5.59
C ALA A 36 -5.98 24.18 4.66
N LEU A 37 -6.92 23.22 4.66
CA LEU A 37 -8.01 23.19 3.68
C LEU A 37 -9.39 23.00 4.32
N GLU A 38 -10.37 23.70 3.75
CA GLU A 38 -11.79 23.50 4.04
C GLU A 38 -12.33 22.17 3.48
N GLY A 39 -13.52 21.76 3.93
CA GLY A 39 -14.11 20.44 3.66
C GLY A 39 -14.12 20.02 2.19
N PRO A 40 -14.74 20.79 1.27
CA PRO A 40 -14.82 20.44 -0.15
C PRO A 40 -13.45 20.41 -0.84
N ALA A 41 -12.61 21.42 -0.60
CA ALA A 41 -11.27 21.50 -1.18
C ALA A 41 -10.39 20.31 -0.76
N ARG A 42 -10.51 19.89 0.51
CA ARG A 42 -9.83 18.70 1.02
C ARG A 42 -10.27 17.43 0.32
N LEU A 43 -11.57 17.23 0.08
CA LEU A 43 -12.07 16.04 -0.63
C LEU A 43 -11.57 15.99 -2.08
N ARG A 44 -11.62 17.12 -2.78
CA ARG A 44 -11.10 17.24 -4.16
C ARG A 44 -9.61 16.93 -4.23
N LEU A 45 -8.81 17.43 -3.27
CA LEU A 45 -7.39 17.09 -3.18
C LEU A 45 -7.17 15.58 -2.97
N TRP A 46 -7.91 14.95 -2.07
CA TRP A 46 -7.75 13.51 -1.80
C TRP A 46 -8.07 12.63 -3.01
N VAL A 47 -9.09 12.95 -3.79
CA VAL A 47 -9.37 12.26 -5.06
C VAL A 47 -8.15 12.30 -5.98
N GLU A 48 -7.49 13.44 -6.03
CA GLU A 48 -6.39 13.71 -6.96
C GLU A 48 -5.05 13.13 -6.49
N VAL A 49 -4.85 13.08 -5.17
CA VAL A 49 -3.76 12.33 -4.52
C VAL A 49 -3.93 10.84 -4.78
N PHE A 50 -5.12 10.26 -4.53
CA PHE A 50 -5.34 8.83 -4.76
C PHE A 50 -5.18 8.45 -6.22
N ARG A 51 -5.62 9.30 -7.16
CA ARG A 51 -5.43 9.06 -8.60
C ARG A 51 -3.96 8.85 -8.96
N ARG A 52 -3.05 9.69 -8.46
CA ARG A 52 -1.60 9.56 -8.73
C ARG A 52 -0.96 8.46 -7.91
N PHE A 53 -1.22 8.43 -6.61
CA PHE A 53 -0.57 7.51 -5.70
C PHE A 53 -0.90 6.06 -6.05
N PHE A 54 -2.15 5.75 -6.43
CA PHE A 54 -2.52 4.37 -6.76
C PHE A 54 -1.87 3.87 -8.06
N GLY A 55 -1.54 4.76 -9.01
CA GLY A 55 -0.71 4.40 -10.15
C GLY A 55 0.68 3.91 -9.72
N TRP A 56 1.32 4.61 -8.76
CA TRP A 56 2.58 4.18 -8.17
C TRP A 56 2.44 2.89 -7.34
N VAL A 57 1.32 2.71 -6.64
CA VAL A 57 1.05 1.46 -5.90
C VAL A 57 0.94 0.27 -6.86
N TRP A 58 0.28 0.41 -8.01
CA TRP A 58 0.24 -0.65 -9.02
C TRP A 58 1.63 -1.03 -9.53
N LEU A 59 2.45 -0.04 -9.83
CA LEU A 59 3.85 -0.26 -10.23
C LEU A 59 4.63 -0.98 -9.12
N ALA A 60 4.48 -0.55 -7.87
CA ALA A 60 5.14 -1.18 -6.73
C ALA A 60 4.67 -2.63 -6.53
N VAL A 61 3.36 -2.91 -6.63
CA VAL A 61 2.80 -4.27 -6.54
C VAL A 61 3.38 -5.18 -7.62
N ALA A 62 3.44 -4.71 -8.87
CA ALA A 62 4.01 -5.48 -9.96
C ALA A 62 5.50 -5.80 -9.72
N ILE A 63 6.29 -4.80 -9.31
CA ILE A 63 7.71 -4.99 -8.98
C ILE A 63 7.84 -5.98 -7.81
N LEU A 64 7.07 -5.83 -6.74
CA LEU A 64 7.13 -6.71 -5.55
C LEU A 64 6.80 -8.16 -5.91
N ALA A 65 5.76 -8.39 -6.72
CA ALA A 65 5.37 -9.73 -7.15
C ALA A 65 6.46 -10.38 -8.01
N ILE A 66 6.92 -9.68 -9.05
CA ILE A 66 7.93 -10.22 -9.99
C ILE A 66 9.26 -10.47 -9.26
N SER A 67 9.75 -9.48 -8.51
CA SER A 67 11.02 -9.60 -7.78
C SER A 67 10.94 -10.61 -6.64
N GLY A 68 9.81 -10.67 -5.92
CA GLY A 68 9.60 -11.62 -4.83
C GLY A 68 9.59 -13.07 -5.33
N ILE A 69 8.83 -13.36 -6.38
CA ILE A 69 8.79 -14.69 -7.01
C ILE A 69 10.15 -15.04 -7.61
N GLY A 70 10.82 -14.11 -8.28
CA GLY A 70 12.16 -14.32 -8.84
C GLY A 70 13.19 -14.68 -7.76
N MET A 71 13.22 -13.91 -6.65
CA MET A 71 14.11 -14.19 -5.53
C MET A 71 13.77 -15.50 -4.81
N LEU A 72 12.49 -15.88 -4.74
CA LEU A 72 12.06 -17.15 -4.17
C LEU A 72 12.68 -18.33 -4.94
N HIS A 73 12.56 -18.35 -6.27
CA HIS A 73 13.10 -19.42 -7.12
C HIS A 73 14.63 -19.42 -7.21
N MET A 74 15.28 -18.27 -7.03
CA MET A 74 16.75 -18.19 -7.04
C MET A 74 17.39 -18.76 -5.76
N ARG A 75 16.67 -18.71 -4.62
CA ARG A 75 17.25 -19.02 -3.29
C ARG A 75 16.64 -20.25 -2.64
N PHE A 76 15.43 -20.64 -3.05
CA PHE A 76 14.68 -21.73 -2.47
C PHE A 76 14.11 -22.61 -3.59
N SER A 77 13.92 -23.89 -3.30
CA SER A 77 13.31 -24.85 -4.24
C SER A 77 11.79 -24.72 -4.34
N GLY A 78 11.16 -23.83 -3.57
CA GLY A 78 9.73 -23.56 -3.59
C GLY A 78 9.25 -22.77 -2.36
N PHE A 79 7.94 -22.56 -2.25
CA PHE A 79 7.32 -21.90 -1.09
C PHE A 79 7.51 -22.71 0.21
N GLU A 80 7.40 -24.04 0.12
CA GLU A 80 7.52 -24.94 1.27
C GLU A 80 8.91 -24.95 1.91
N THR A 81 9.95 -24.70 1.10
CA THR A 81 11.34 -24.63 1.57
C THR A 81 11.77 -23.22 1.94
N ALA A 82 10.89 -22.23 1.76
CA ALA A 82 11.16 -20.85 2.16
C ALA A 82 11.07 -20.70 3.69
N PRO A 83 11.98 -19.95 4.32
CA PRO A 83 11.89 -19.63 5.74
C PRO A 83 10.54 -18.98 6.09
N LYS A 84 10.05 -19.24 7.30
CA LYS A 84 8.74 -18.74 7.75
C LYS A 84 8.55 -17.23 7.59
N TYR A 85 9.59 -16.42 7.81
CA TYR A 85 9.49 -14.97 7.60
C TYR A 85 9.16 -14.59 6.14
N VAL A 86 9.60 -15.38 5.16
CA VAL A 86 9.26 -15.21 3.74
C VAL A 86 7.81 -15.60 3.49
N GLN A 87 7.34 -16.68 4.10
CA GLN A 87 5.92 -17.10 4.02
C GLN A 87 5.00 -16.02 4.61
N VAL A 88 5.37 -15.45 5.76
CA VAL A 88 4.66 -14.31 6.38
C VAL A 88 4.70 -13.08 5.47
N MET A 89 5.83 -12.78 4.82
CA MET A 89 5.94 -11.67 3.87
C MET A 89 5.00 -11.85 2.66
N ILE A 90 4.91 -13.08 2.12
CA ILE A 90 3.99 -13.41 1.02
C ILE A 90 2.53 -13.28 1.47
N GLY A 91 2.16 -13.90 2.58
CA GLY A 91 0.80 -13.83 3.14
C GLY A 91 0.38 -12.38 3.46
N GLY A 92 1.29 -11.62 4.06
CA GLY A 92 1.11 -10.20 4.33
C GLY A 92 0.93 -9.40 3.04
N GLY A 93 1.77 -9.61 2.03
CA GLY A 93 1.65 -8.97 0.72
C GLY A 93 0.31 -9.23 0.04
N ILE A 94 -0.20 -10.48 0.10
CA ILE A 94 -1.52 -10.85 -0.44
C ILE A 94 -2.63 -10.12 0.31
N ALA A 95 -2.59 -10.11 1.65
CA ALA A 95 -3.59 -9.41 2.46
C ALA A 95 -3.57 -7.89 2.21
N MET A 96 -2.39 -7.28 2.11
CA MET A 96 -2.23 -5.87 1.75
C MET A 96 -2.80 -5.56 0.37
N PHE A 97 -2.52 -6.43 -0.62
CA PHE A 97 -3.06 -6.29 -1.96
C PHE A 97 -4.59 -6.41 -1.99
N ALA A 98 -5.18 -7.34 -1.23
CA ALA A 98 -6.63 -7.46 -1.12
C ALA A 98 -7.29 -6.19 -0.55
N LEU A 99 -6.69 -5.59 0.48
CA LEU A 99 -7.15 -4.30 1.03
C LEU A 99 -7.07 -3.19 -0.02
N PHE A 100 -5.96 -3.11 -0.74
CA PHE A 100 -5.77 -2.14 -1.82
C PHE A 100 -6.80 -2.32 -2.93
N MET A 101 -7.03 -3.55 -3.39
CA MET A 101 -8.04 -3.86 -4.41
C MET A 101 -9.44 -3.43 -3.99
N ARG A 102 -9.83 -3.69 -2.73
CA ARG A 102 -11.12 -3.24 -2.20
C ARG A 102 -11.25 -1.71 -2.18
N ILE A 103 -10.19 -1.00 -1.81
CA ILE A 103 -10.18 0.48 -1.86
C ILE A 103 -10.31 0.96 -3.31
N GLN A 104 -9.49 0.40 -4.21
CA GLN A 104 -9.37 0.82 -5.60
C GLN A 104 -10.64 0.54 -6.42
N ALA A 105 -11.26 -0.62 -6.23
CA ALA A 105 -12.39 -1.08 -7.04
C ALA A 105 -13.74 -0.60 -6.50
N LEU A 106 -13.89 -0.44 -5.18
CA LEU A 106 -15.19 -0.12 -4.57
C LEU A 106 -15.24 1.30 -4.02
N LEU A 107 -14.28 1.68 -3.17
CA LEU A 107 -14.38 2.94 -2.44
C LEU A 107 -13.92 4.17 -3.25
N LEU A 108 -12.93 4.02 -4.13
CA LEU A 108 -12.44 5.15 -4.93
C LEU A 108 -13.47 5.63 -5.96
N PRO A 109 -14.15 4.75 -6.73
CA PRO A 109 -15.24 5.18 -7.61
C PRO A 109 -16.37 5.86 -6.84
N GLU A 110 -16.75 5.30 -5.67
CA GLU A 110 -17.77 5.88 -4.80
C GLU A 110 -17.39 7.28 -4.31
N LEU A 111 -16.14 7.49 -3.89
CA LEU A 111 -15.63 8.80 -3.48
C LEU A 111 -15.67 9.79 -4.65
N ARG A 112 -15.24 9.36 -5.85
CA ARG A 112 -15.26 10.21 -7.05
C ARG A 112 -16.67 10.63 -7.43
N ALA A 113 -17.63 9.70 -7.39
CA ALA A 113 -19.02 9.99 -7.67
C ALA A 113 -19.61 11.00 -6.69
N ALA A 114 -19.37 10.81 -5.38
CA ALA A 114 -19.83 11.76 -4.36
C ALA A 114 -19.22 13.17 -4.54
N VAL A 115 -17.93 13.27 -4.86
CA VAL A 115 -17.27 14.55 -5.12
C VAL A 115 -17.76 15.21 -6.41
N GLN A 116 -18.06 14.45 -7.45
CA GLN A 116 -18.63 14.95 -8.71
C GLN A 116 -20.06 15.46 -8.53
N ALA A 117 -20.85 14.79 -7.69
CA ALA A 117 -22.20 15.21 -7.33
C ALA A 117 -22.25 16.32 -6.26
N GLU A 118 -21.09 16.78 -5.79
CA GLU A 118 -20.96 17.74 -4.69
C GLU A 118 -21.64 17.30 -3.38
N ASP A 119 -21.82 15.99 -3.20
CA ASP A 119 -22.32 15.39 -1.96
C ASP A 119 -21.18 15.26 -0.94
N TRP A 120 -20.87 16.37 -0.28
CA TRP A 120 -19.78 16.47 0.69
C TRP A 120 -19.95 15.55 1.91
N PRO A 121 -21.17 15.40 2.50
CA PRO A 121 -21.39 14.44 3.57
C PRO A 121 -21.07 12.99 3.17
N ALA A 122 -21.57 12.54 2.01
CA ALA A 122 -21.28 11.19 1.52
C ALA A 122 -19.78 11.03 1.22
N GLY A 123 -19.16 12.00 0.54
CA GLY A 123 -17.73 11.99 0.23
C GLY A 123 -16.86 11.89 1.48
N ALA A 124 -17.20 12.63 2.55
CA ALA A 124 -16.50 12.56 3.83
C ALA A 124 -16.63 11.18 4.50
N ALA A 125 -17.82 10.56 4.44
CA ALA A 125 -18.05 9.22 4.97
C ALA A 125 -17.20 8.16 4.23
N VAL A 126 -17.18 8.21 2.88
CA VAL A 126 -16.37 7.30 2.06
C VAL A 126 -14.89 7.50 2.34
N LEU A 127 -14.40 8.74 2.40
CA LEU A 127 -13.01 9.03 2.74
C LEU A 127 -12.66 8.51 4.14
N GLY A 128 -13.59 8.56 5.10
CA GLY A 128 -13.46 7.90 6.40
C GLY A 128 -13.16 6.41 6.29
N ARG A 129 -13.93 5.68 5.47
CA ARG A 129 -13.73 4.24 5.24
C ARG A 129 -12.39 3.95 4.56
N ILE A 130 -12.02 4.73 3.52
CA ILE A 130 -10.72 4.60 2.85
C ILE A 130 -9.59 4.78 3.86
N ARG A 131 -9.63 5.84 4.67
CA ARG A 131 -8.59 6.11 5.69
C ARG A 131 -8.42 4.97 6.68
N ARG A 132 -9.52 4.39 7.16
CA ARG A 132 -9.45 3.23 8.08
C ARG A 132 -8.77 2.05 7.42
N MET A 133 -9.12 1.74 6.17
CA MET A 133 -8.50 0.64 5.43
C MET A 133 -7.03 0.90 5.11
N VAL A 134 -6.66 2.13 4.71
CA VAL A 134 -5.25 2.52 4.50
C VAL A 134 -4.47 2.42 5.81
N GLY A 135 -5.05 2.81 6.95
CA GLY A 135 -4.42 2.67 8.27
C GLY A 135 -4.14 1.21 8.63
N ILE A 136 -5.12 0.32 8.44
CA ILE A 136 -4.92 -1.13 8.64
C ILE A 136 -3.84 -1.66 7.71
N ASN A 137 -3.86 -1.26 6.43
CA ASN A 137 -2.88 -1.68 5.44
C ASN A 137 -1.46 -1.18 5.77
N LEU A 138 -1.34 0.03 6.28
CA LEU A 138 -0.08 0.60 6.76
C LEU A 138 0.47 -0.20 7.94
N LEU A 139 -0.35 -0.52 8.94
CA LEU A 139 0.09 -1.33 10.09
C LEU A 139 0.57 -2.71 9.64
N LEU A 140 -0.16 -3.35 8.72
CA LEU A 140 0.24 -4.63 8.14
C LEU A 140 1.57 -4.50 7.38
N GLY A 141 1.73 -3.46 6.55
CA GLY A 141 2.97 -3.20 5.82
C GLY A 141 4.17 -2.96 6.74
N LEU A 142 4.00 -2.20 7.81
CA LEU A 142 5.05 -1.99 8.82
C LEU A 142 5.41 -3.30 9.53
N ALA A 143 4.42 -4.12 9.88
CA ALA A 143 4.66 -5.43 10.48
C ALA A 143 5.43 -6.37 9.54
N VAL A 144 5.05 -6.42 8.26
CA VAL A 144 5.76 -7.20 7.24
C VAL A 144 7.21 -6.74 7.08
N VAL A 145 7.45 -5.43 7.02
CA VAL A 145 8.81 -4.86 6.94
C VAL A 145 9.61 -5.18 8.20
N ALA A 146 9.01 -5.12 9.39
CA ALA A 146 9.67 -5.47 10.65
C ALA A 146 10.07 -6.95 10.69
N VAL A 147 9.18 -7.86 10.28
CA VAL A 147 9.47 -9.30 10.18
C VAL A 147 10.57 -9.58 9.16
N ALA A 148 10.50 -8.97 7.98
CA ALA A 148 11.48 -9.16 6.92
C ALA A 148 12.88 -8.65 7.29
N SER A 149 12.97 -7.49 7.97
CA SER A 149 14.25 -6.87 8.35
C SER A 149 14.90 -7.55 9.55
N SER A 150 14.13 -7.91 10.57
CA SER A 150 14.62 -8.64 11.75
C SER A 150 14.95 -10.10 11.47
N ARG A 151 14.35 -10.69 10.42
CA ARG A 151 14.38 -12.13 10.14
C ARG A 151 13.89 -12.98 11.32
N LEU A 152 13.08 -12.39 12.21
CA LEU A 152 12.56 -13.06 13.40
C LEU A 152 11.83 -14.34 13.00
N MET A 153 12.26 -15.44 13.58
CA MET A 153 11.61 -16.74 13.47
C MET A 153 10.41 -16.73 14.42
N LEU A 154 9.20 -16.51 13.89
CA LEU A 154 7.99 -17.06 14.51
C LEU A 154 7.87 -18.53 14.13
#